data_AF-A0A3D0DKA9-F1
#
_entry.id   AF-A0A3D0DKA9-F1
#
_cell.length_a   1.000
_cell.length_b   1.000
_cell.length_c   1.000
_cell.angle_alpha   90.00
_cell.angle_beta   90.00
_cell.angle_gamma   90.00
#
_symmetry.space_group_name_H-M   'P 1'
#
loop_
_entity.id
_entity.type
_entity.pdbx_description
1 polymer ?
#
loop_
_entity_poly.entity_id
_entity_poly.type
_entity_poly.pdbx_seq_one_letter_code
_entity_poly.pdbx_strand_id
1 'polypeptide(L)'
;MSITLHILHYKTIAVSSYLKNFNGERAIKGLVGIFVMACFFSGSFLFFYRVFDYLASLMDIGFLLMNKIISLGFLAIFIMLVISNLVTAITTLYRSRETAYLLSTPATYRQVFTVKFIDNMVFSTWAVLLLGLPVIIAYGMVRGFVLWEYIFELFCVLIPFVVIPGCIGVTLAI
;
A
#
# COMPACT_ATOMS: atom_id res chain seq x y z
N MET A 1 27.10 6.13 1.04
CA MET A 1 26.24 5.30 1.92
C MET A 1 25.77 6.05 3.18
N SER A 2 26.56 7.01 3.72
CA SER A 2 26.22 7.78 4.93
C SER A 2 25.08 8.80 4.81
N ILE A 3 24.89 9.43 3.63
CA ILE A 3 23.92 10.53 3.47
C ILE A 3 22.47 10.03 3.29
N THR A 4 22.28 8.92 2.57
CA THR A 4 20.98 8.24 2.40
C THR A 4 20.39 7.78 3.73
N LEU A 5 21.25 7.24 4.60
CA LEU A 5 20.87 6.79 5.93
C LEU A 5 20.51 7.97 6.84
N HIS A 6 21.21 9.10 6.69
CA HIS A 6 20.94 10.33 7.43
C HIS A 6 19.58 10.97 7.09
N ILE A 7 19.19 10.99 5.80
CA ILE A 7 17.90 11.53 5.36
C ILE A 7 16.73 10.66 5.85
N LEU A 8 16.89 9.33 5.75
CA LEU A 8 15.87 8.38 6.22
C LEU A 8 15.73 8.42 7.75
N HIS A 9 16.86 8.51 8.47
CA HIS A 9 16.89 8.66 9.93
C HIS A 9 16.34 10.01 10.40
N TYR A 10 16.55 11.11 9.66
CA TYR A 10 15.92 12.39 10.00
C TYR A 10 14.41 12.34 9.80
N LYS A 11 13.91 11.60 8.79
CA LYS A 11 12.48 11.38 8.59
C LYS A 11 11.85 10.59 9.74
N THR A 12 12.52 9.54 10.24
CA THR A 12 12.03 8.77 11.41
C THR A 12 12.08 9.58 12.70
N ILE A 13 13.10 10.43 12.91
CA ILE A 13 13.16 11.37 14.04
C ILE A 13 12.09 12.47 13.92
N ALA A 14 11.80 12.96 12.71
CA ALA A 14 10.74 13.93 12.47
C ALA A 14 9.35 13.34 12.77
N VAL A 15 9.08 12.10 12.36
CA VAL A 15 7.86 11.35 12.72
C VAL A 15 7.78 11.14 14.24
N SER A 16 8.88 10.76 14.89
CA SER A 16 8.94 10.61 16.34
C SER A 16 8.75 11.92 17.11
N SER A 17 9.27 13.04 16.60
CA SER A 17 9.09 14.37 17.19
C SER A 17 7.67 14.90 16.96
N TYR A 18 7.02 14.49 15.86
CA TYR A 18 5.61 14.76 15.57
C TYR A 18 4.69 14.07 16.59
N LEU A 19 5.04 12.85 17.01
CA LEU A 19 4.35 12.10 18.07
C LEU A 19 4.62 12.65 19.48
N LYS A 20 5.75 13.33 19.71
CA LYS A 20 6.15 13.80 21.05
C LYS A 20 5.51 15.14 21.45
N ASN A 21 5.09 15.96 20.49
CA ASN A 21 4.35 17.21 20.73
C ASN A 21 2.83 16.96 20.66
N PHE A 22 2.27 16.45 21.77
CA PHE A 22 0.83 16.22 21.96
C PHE A 22 0.06 17.54 22.14
N ASN A 23 -0.39 18.13 21.03
CA ASN A 23 -1.48 19.11 21.05
C ASN A 23 -2.83 18.40 20.95
N GLY A 24 -3.85 18.85 21.69
CA GLY A 24 -5.21 18.26 21.65
C GLY A 24 -5.80 18.17 20.24
N GLU A 25 -5.52 19.15 19.38
CA GLU A 25 -5.93 19.14 17.96
C GLU A 25 -5.33 17.97 17.17
N ARG A 26 -4.08 17.58 17.47
CA ARG A 26 -3.39 16.47 16.79
C ARG A 26 -3.93 15.12 17.23
N ALA A 27 -4.25 14.98 18.53
CA ALA A 27 -4.88 13.78 19.05
C ALA A 27 -6.24 13.54 18.38
N ILE A 28 -7.05 14.60 18.21
CA ILE A 28 -8.34 14.52 17.52
C ILE A 28 -8.15 14.11 16.06
N LYS A 29 -7.22 14.75 15.33
CA LYS A 29 -6.93 14.39 13.92
C LYS A 29 -6.48 12.93 13.78
N GLY A 30 -5.63 12.44 14.69
CA GLY A 30 -5.19 11.04 14.72
C GLY A 30 -6.34 10.07 15.00
N LEU A 31 -7.16 10.36 16.01
CA LEU A 31 -8.34 9.56 16.35
C LEU A 31 -9.34 9.49 15.19
N VAL A 32 -9.62 10.62 14.53
CA VAL A 32 -10.50 10.65 13.35
C VAL A 32 -9.90 9.81 12.22
N GLY A 33 -8.60 9.92 11.96
CA GLY A 33 -7.93 9.10 10.96
C GLY A 33 -8.07 7.59 11.22
N ILE A 34 -7.78 7.16 12.46
CA ILE A 34 -7.93 5.76 12.88
C ILE A 34 -9.39 5.31 12.77
N PHE A 35 -10.34 6.14 13.19
CA PHE A 35 -11.77 5.85 13.10
C PHE A 35 -12.21 5.64 11.65
N VAL A 36 -11.82 6.54 10.73
CA VAL A 36 -12.13 6.41 9.31
C VAL A 36 -11.51 5.15 8.72
N MET A 37 -10.26 4.85 9.05
CA MET A 37 -9.60 3.61 8.62
C MET A 37 -10.33 2.37 9.14
N ALA A 38 -10.73 2.36 10.42
CA ALA A 38 -11.46 1.25 11.03
C ALA A 38 -12.86 1.06 10.42
N CYS A 39 -13.58 2.15 10.16
CA CYS A 39 -14.88 2.12 9.49
C CYS A 39 -14.74 1.59 8.06
N PHE A 40 -13.75 2.07 7.30
CA PHE A 40 -13.51 1.59 5.94
C PHE A 40 -13.10 0.11 5.93
N PHE A 41 -12.21 -0.30 6.83
CA PHE A 41 -11.78 -1.70 6.96
C PHE A 41 -12.95 -2.61 7.31
N SER A 42 -13.77 -2.22 8.29
CA SER A 42 -14.94 -3.01 8.70
C SER A 42 -15.99 -3.08 7.60
N GLY A 43 -16.28 -1.95 6.94
CA GLY A 43 -17.24 -1.89 5.84
C GLY A 43 -16.80 -2.71 4.63
N SER A 44 -15.54 -2.62 4.24
CA SER A 44 -14.98 -3.43 3.14
C SER A 44 -14.97 -4.92 3.50
N PHE A 45 -14.58 -5.29 4.71
CA PHE A 45 -14.65 -6.67 5.19
C PHE A 45 -16.06 -7.25 5.10
N LEU A 46 -17.06 -6.55 5.65
CA LEU A 46 -18.45 -6.99 5.61
C LEU A 46 -18.98 -7.12 4.18
N PHE A 47 -18.61 -6.17 3.31
CA PHE A 47 -18.97 -6.20 1.90
C PHE A 47 -18.40 -7.44 1.21
N PHE A 48 -17.09 -7.66 1.29
CA PHE A 48 -16.43 -8.81 0.65
C PHE A 48 -16.89 -10.14 1.22
N TYR A 49 -17.03 -10.23 2.55
CA TYR A 49 -17.56 -11.43 3.20
C TYR A 49 -18.94 -11.78 2.66
N ARG A 50 -19.85 -10.80 2.57
CA ARG A 50 -21.22 -11.05 2.07
C ARG A 50 -21.24 -11.44 0.60
N VAL A 51 -20.35 -10.85 -0.22
CA VAL A 51 -20.20 -11.22 -1.63
C VAL A 51 -19.69 -12.66 -1.76
N PHE A 52 -18.64 -13.03 -1.02
CA PHE A 52 -18.05 -14.37 -1.09
C PHE A 52 -18.95 -15.45 -0.49
N ASP A 53 -19.64 -15.16 0.61
CA ASP A 53 -20.63 -16.06 1.20
C ASP A 53 -21.81 -16.32 0.25
N TYR A 54 -22.31 -15.26 -0.40
CA TYR A 54 -23.31 -15.41 -1.45
C TYR A 54 -22.81 -16.26 -2.62
N LEU A 55 -21.57 -16.03 -3.07
CA LEU A 55 -20.98 -16.83 -4.13
C LEU A 55 -20.79 -18.30 -3.72
N ALA A 56 -20.36 -18.56 -2.49
CA ALA A 56 -20.16 -19.92 -1.98
C ALA A 56 -21.47 -20.71 -1.87
N SER A 57 -22.60 -20.03 -1.68
CA SER A 57 -23.93 -20.66 -1.66
C SER A 57 -24.41 -21.17 -3.03
N LEU A 58 -23.79 -20.72 -4.13
CA LEU A 58 -24.13 -21.17 -5.48
C LEU A 58 -23.53 -22.57 -5.74
N MET A 59 -24.40 -23.58 -5.87
CA MET A 59 -24.00 -24.96 -6.21
C MET A 59 -23.13 -25.00 -7.47
N ASP A 60 -22.10 -25.86 -7.41
CA ASP A 60 -21.12 -26.22 -8.45
C ASP A 60 -20.14 -25.13 -8.93
N ILE A 61 -20.53 -23.86 -9.02
CA ILE A 61 -19.72 -22.82 -9.68
C ILE A 61 -19.15 -21.78 -8.69
N GLY A 62 -19.69 -21.72 -7.47
CA GLY A 62 -19.37 -20.67 -6.48
C GLY A 62 -17.88 -20.43 -6.25
N PHE A 63 -17.12 -21.49 -5.96
CA PHE A 63 -15.68 -21.40 -5.70
C PHE A 63 -14.87 -21.01 -6.94
N LEU A 64 -15.25 -21.51 -8.12
CA LEU A 64 -14.57 -21.15 -9.37
C LEU A 64 -14.75 -19.67 -9.68
N LEU A 65 -15.97 -19.17 -9.50
CA LEU A 65 -16.33 -17.77 -9.73
C LEU A 65 -15.60 -16.86 -8.74
N MET A 66 -15.54 -17.24 -7.47
CA MET A 66 -14.82 -16.51 -6.42
C MET A 66 -13.34 -16.32 -6.79
N ASN A 67 -12.65 -17.41 -7.16
CA ASN A 67 -11.25 -17.36 -7.58
C ASN A 67 -11.06 -16.44 -8.80
N LYS A 68 -11.98 -16.49 -9.77
CA LYS A 68 -11.90 -15.66 -10.98
C LYS A 68 -12.09 -14.17 -10.65
N ILE A 69 -13.07 -13.83 -9.81
CA ILE A 69 -13.34 -12.45 -9.40
C ILE A 69 -12.15 -11.88 -8.63
N ILE A 70 -11.58 -12.65 -7.70
CA ILE A 70 -10.40 -12.24 -6.94
C ILE A 70 -9.22 -12.02 -7.89
N SER A 71 -8.94 -12.99 -8.77
CA SER A 71 -7.85 -12.88 -9.75
C SER A 71 -8.00 -11.64 -10.64
N LEU A 72 -9.20 -11.37 -11.17
CA LEU A 72 -9.48 -10.19 -11.99
C LEU A 72 -9.42 -8.89 -11.19
N GLY A 73 -9.90 -8.89 -9.95
CA GLY A 73 -9.86 -7.75 -9.05
C GLY A 73 -8.42 -7.36 -8.69
N PHE A 74 -7.60 -8.33 -8.29
CA PHE A 74 -6.17 -8.11 -8.06
C PHE A 74 -5.46 -7.70 -9.35
N LEU A 75 -5.79 -8.27 -10.52
CA LEU A 75 -5.23 -7.83 -11.79
C LEU A 75 -5.56 -6.36 -12.10
N ALA A 76 -6.81 -5.95 -11.90
CA ALA A 76 -7.23 -4.57 -12.12
C ALA A 76 -6.49 -3.60 -11.18
N ILE A 77 -6.40 -3.94 -9.89
CA ILE A 77 -5.65 -3.15 -8.90
C ILE A 77 -4.16 -3.11 -9.26
N PHE A 78 -3.59 -4.22 -9.75
CA PHE A 78 -2.19 -4.28 -10.17
C PHE A 78 -1.89 -3.30 -11.31
N ILE A 79 -2.71 -3.31 -12.37
CA ILE A 79 -2.55 -2.40 -13.50
C ILE A 79 -2.69 -0.96 -13.04
N MET A 80 -3.70 -0.68 -12.20
CA MET A 80 -3.90 0.65 -11.61
C MET A 80 -2.69 1.09 -10.77
N LEU A 81 -2.08 0.18 -10.00
CA LEU A 81 -0.87 0.45 -9.23
C LEU A 81 0.34 0.76 -10.11
N VAL A 82 0.55 0.03 -11.21
CA VAL A 82 1.63 0.32 -12.16
C VAL A 82 1.48 1.73 -12.70
N ILE A 83 0.27 2.09 -13.16
CA ILE A 83 -0.02 3.41 -13.72
C ILE A 83 0.14 4.50 -12.66
N SER A 84 -0.39 4.28 -11.45
CA SER A 84 -0.28 5.24 -10.34
C SER A 84 1.18 5.48 -9.95
N ASN A 85 1.98 4.41 -9.84
CA ASN A 85 3.41 4.52 -9.52
C ASN A 85 4.19 5.19 -10.65
N LEU A 86 3.86 4.95 -11.92
CA LEU A 86 4.45 5.63 -13.08
C LEU A 86 4.20 7.15 -13.02
N VAL A 87 2.94 7.56 -12.89
CA VAL A 87 2.57 8.99 -12.83
C VAL A 87 3.20 9.68 -11.61
N THR A 88 3.19 9.00 -10.46
CA THR A 88 3.78 9.54 -9.23
C THR A 88 5.31 9.59 -9.32
N ALA A 89 5.95 8.63 -9.96
CA ALA A 89 7.39 8.65 -10.20
C ALA A 89 7.78 9.83 -11.10
N ILE A 90 7.06 10.07 -12.20
CA ILE A 90 7.34 11.20 -13.09
C ILE A 90 7.22 12.54 -12.34
N THR A 91 6.14 12.72 -11.59
CA THR A 91 5.90 13.96 -10.84
C THR A 91 6.91 14.19 -9.71
N THR A 92 7.33 13.13 -9.02
CA THR A 92 8.29 13.22 -7.91
C THR A 92 9.74 13.34 -8.37
N LEU A 93 10.16 12.62 -9.41
CA LEU A 93 11.53 12.71 -9.94
C LEU A 93 11.75 14.00 -10.75
N TYR A 94 10.86 14.33 -11.68
CA TYR A 94 11.15 15.37 -12.68
C TYR A 94 10.51 16.73 -12.36
N ARG A 95 9.42 16.77 -11.57
CA ARG A 95 8.64 18.01 -11.35
C ARG A 95 8.67 18.54 -9.92
N SER A 96 9.30 17.82 -8.99
CA SER A 96 9.32 18.23 -7.58
C SER A 96 10.37 19.32 -7.30
N ARG A 97 9.95 20.40 -6.63
CA ARG A 97 10.85 21.44 -6.10
C ARG A 97 11.89 20.87 -5.13
N GLU A 98 11.53 19.80 -4.40
CA GLU A 98 12.46 19.13 -3.50
C GLU A 98 13.56 18.38 -4.27
N THR A 99 13.25 17.84 -5.44
CA THR A 99 14.26 17.18 -6.27
C THR A 99 15.24 18.19 -6.86
N ALA A 100 14.75 19.35 -7.30
CA ALA A 100 15.61 20.46 -7.73
C ALA A 100 16.53 20.96 -6.60
N TYR A 101 16.02 21.04 -5.36
CA TYR A 101 16.81 21.39 -4.19
C TYR A 101 17.83 20.30 -3.80
N LEU A 102 17.44 19.03 -3.82
CA LEU A 102 18.35 17.94 -3.48
C LEU A 102 19.49 17.80 -4.51
N LEU A 103 19.22 18.07 -5.78
CA LEU A 103 20.23 18.09 -6.83
C LEU A 103 21.18 19.29 -6.76
N SER A 104 20.82 20.37 -6.04
CA SER A 104 21.75 21.49 -5.76
C SER A 104 22.65 21.27 -4.54
N THR A 105 22.41 20.20 -3.78
CA THR A 105 23.28 19.74 -2.70
C THR A 105 24.31 18.72 -3.21
N PRO A 106 25.40 18.41 -2.48
CA PRO A 106 26.38 17.39 -2.91
C PRO A 106 25.85 15.94 -2.87
N ALA A 107 24.53 15.75 -2.85
CA ALA A 107 23.89 14.44 -2.90
C ALA A 107 23.96 13.84 -4.30
N THR A 108 24.33 12.56 -4.40
CA THR A 108 24.39 11.86 -5.69
C THR A 108 22.98 11.59 -6.23
N TYR A 109 22.77 11.65 -7.56
CA TYR A 109 21.49 11.32 -8.22
C TYR A 109 20.86 10.01 -7.70
N ARG A 110 21.67 8.95 -7.53
CA ARG A 110 21.21 7.66 -6.98
C ARG A 110 20.59 7.77 -5.59
N GLN A 111 21.11 8.65 -4.74
CA GLN A 111 20.62 8.84 -3.37
C GLN A 111 19.26 9.54 -3.36
N VAL A 112 19.11 10.57 -4.18
CA VAL A 112 17.83 11.30 -4.35
C VAL A 112 16.77 10.38 -4.92
N PHE A 113 17.14 9.57 -5.92
CA PHE A 113 16.27 8.56 -6.51
C PHE A 113 15.77 7.53 -5.48
N THR A 114 16.67 6.91 -4.71
CA THR A 114 16.28 5.87 -3.74
C THR A 114 15.32 6.41 -2.67
N VAL A 115 15.56 7.63 -2.15
CA VAL A 115 14.67 8.22 -1.14
C VAL A 115 13.28 8.52 -1.72
N LYS A 116 13.21 9.11 -2.92
CA LYS A 116 11.94 9.41 -3.59
C LYS A 116 11.18 8.15 -4.00
N PHE A 117 11.90 7.10 -4.39
CA PHE A 117 11.31 5.79 -4.69
C PHE A 117 10.62 5.17 -3.47
N ILE A 118 11.29 5.15 -2.32
CA ILE A 118 10.72 4.62 -1.07
C ILE A 118 9.48 5.42 -0.66
N ASP A 119 9.56 6.75 -0.74
CA ASP A 119 8.42 7.62 -0.41
C ASP A 119 7.21 7.37 -1.32
N ASN A 120 7.44 7.22 -2.63
CA ASN A 120 6.39 6.89 -3.58
C ASN A 120 5.76 5.52 -3.26
N MET A 121 6.59 4.49 -3.04
CA MET A 121 6.11 3.16 -2.68
C MET A 121 5.24 3.20 -1.43
N VAL A 122 5.67 3.84 -0.34
CA VAL A 122 4.87 3.91 0.89
C VAL A 122 3.55 4.65 0.65
N PHE A 123 3.58 5.74 -0.12
CA PHE A 123 2.39 6.55 -0.40
C PHE A 123 1.38 5.90 -1.35
N SER A 124 1.82 5.12 -2.33
CA SER A 124 0.92 4.43 -3.27
C SER A 124 0.35 3.14 -2.69
N THR A 125 1.07 2.52 -1.75
CA THR A 125 0.79 1.18 -1.23
C THR A 125 -0.24 1.14 -0.12
N TRP A 126 -0.26 2.14 0.78
CA TRP A 126 -0.99 2.02 2.05
C TRP A 126 -2.50 1.76 1.85
N ALA A 127 -3.12 2.38 0.84
CA ALA A 127 -4.53 2.19 0.53
C ALA A 127 -4.83 0.78 0.01
N VAL A 128 -3.91 0.19 -0.75
CA VAL A 128 -4.04 -1.17 -1.27
C VAL A 128 -3.90 -2.18 -0.15
N LEU A 129 -3.00 -1.98 0.82
CA LEU A 129 -2.91 -2.85 1.98
C LEU A 129 -4.19 -2.78 2.83
N LEU A 130 -4.71 -1.57 3.01
CA LEU A 130 -5.92 -1.33 3.79
C LEU A 130 -7.16 -2.00 3.16
N LEU A 131 -7.24 -2.08 1.83
CA LEU A 131 -8.31 -2.78 1.11
C LEU A 131 -8.02 -4.27 0.88
N GLY A 132 -6.76 -4.65 0.64
CA GLY A 132 -6.37 -6.03 0.34
C GLY A 132 -6.43 -6.95 1.55
N LEU A 133 -6.12 -6.44 2.75
CA LEU A 133 -6.26 -7.18 4.01
C LEU A 133 -7.68 -7.71 4.24
N PRO A 134 -8.74 -6.88 4.25
CA PRO A 134 -10.10 -7.38 4.48
C PRO A 134 -10.58 -8.32 3.37
N VAL A 135 -10.09 -8.18 2.13
CA VAL A 135 -10.36 -9.13 1.04
C VAL A 135 -9.79 -10.51 1.34
N ILE A 136 -8.51 -10.58 1.75
CA ILE A 136 -7.83 -11.83 2.12
C ILE A 136 -8.52 -12.49 3.31
N ILE A 137 -8.85 -11.71 4.35
CA ILE A 137 -9.54 -12.23 5.54
C ILE A 137 -10.91 -12.79 5.17
N ALA A 138 -11.71 -12.05 4.38
CA ALA A 138 -13.02 -12.51 3.95
C ALA A 138 -12.93 -13.78 3.08
N TYR A 139 -11.98 -13.85 2.16
CA TYR A 139 -11.75 -15.02 1.32
C TYR A 139 -11.34 -16.25 2.14
N GLY A 140 -10.40 -16.08 3.07
CA GLY A 140 -9.94 -17.16 3.93
C GLY A 140 -11.04 -17.68 4.87
N MET A 141 -11.91 -16.80 5.39
CA MET A 141 -13.01 -17.21 6.26
C MET A 141 -14.03 -18.08 5.51
N VAL A 142 -14.37 -17.72 4.27
CA VAL A 142 -15.31 -18.49 3.45
C VAL A 142 -14.70 -19.83 2.99
N ARG A 143 -13.39 -19.86 2.75
CA ARG A 143 -12.69 -21.08 2.31
C ARG A 143 -12.24 -22.00 3.46
N GLY A 144 -12.29 -21.52 4.71
CA GLY A 144 -11.87 -22.27 5.89
C GLY A 144 -10.36 -22.31 6.10
N PHE A 145 -9.65 -21.22 5.83
CA PHE A 145 -8.20 -21.16 5.97
C PHE A 145 -7.69 -21.31 7.40
N VAL A 146 -6.52 -21.92 7.52
CA VAL A 146 -5.77 -22.04 8.78
C VAL A 146 -4.90 -20.77 8.98
N LEU A 147 -4.59 -20.41 10.23
CA LEU A 147 -3.76 -19.25 10.59
C LEU A 147 -2.47 -19.11 9.75
N TRP A 148 -1.81 -20.22 9.41
CA TRP A 148 -0.60 -20.20 8.59
C TRP A 148 -0.85 -19.72 7.15
N GLU A 149 -2.00 -20.05 6.56
CA GLU A 149 -2.34 -19.65 5.19
C GLU A 149 -2.58 -18.13 5.10
N TYR A 150 -3.17 -17.51 6.13
CA TYR A 150 -3.27 -16.05 6.20
C TYR A 150 -1.91 -15.36 6.25
N ILE A 151 -0.97 -15.90 7.03
CA ILE A 151 0.40 -15.36 7.10
C ILE A 151 1.08 -15.52 5.74
N PHE A 152 0.92 -16.68 5.10
CA PHE A 152 1.48 -16.92 3.77
C PHE A 152 0.92 -15.95 2.73
N GLU A 153 -0.40 -15.75 2.65
CA GLU A 153 -0.99 -14.82 1.70
C GLU A 153 -0.58 -13.37 1.97
N LEU A 154 -0.51 -12.97 3.23
CA LEU A 154 -0.06 -11.63 3.58
C LEU A 154 1.38 -11.36 3.14
N PHE A 155 2.32 -12.25 3.48
CA PHE A 155 3.74 -12.01 3.22
C PHE A 155 4.20 -12.41 1.82
N CYS A 156 3.68 -13.51 1.28
CA CYS A 156 4.12 -14.04 -0.01
C CYS A 156 3.27 -13.56 -1.19
N VAL A 157 2.03 -13.08 -0.97
CA VAL A 157 1.18 -12.56 -2.04
C VAL A 157 1.07 -11.05 -1.96
N LEU A 158 0.58 -10.50 -0.86
CA LEU A 158 0.26 -9.07 -0.78
C LEU A 158 1.49 -8.17 -0.85
N ILE A 159 2.58 -8.52 -0.16
CA ILE A 159 3.83 -7.73 -0.21
C ILE A 159 4.43 -7.71 -1.63
N PRO A 160 4.69 -8.85 -2.30
CA PRO A 160 5.17 -8.82 -3.69
C PRO A 160 4.20 -8.15 -4.65
N PHE A 161 2.89 -8.34 -4.48
CA PHE A 161 1.85 -7.73 -5.30
C PHE A 161 1.94 -6.20 -5.31
N VAL A 162 2.40 -5.60 -4.21
CA VAL A 162 2.60 -4.16 -4.09
C VAL A 162 3.98 -3.73 -4.60
N VAL A 163 5.03 -4.49 -4.27
CA VAL A 163 6.41 -4.10 -4.59
C VAL A 163 6.67 -4.18 -6.10
N ILE A 164 6.18 -5.23 -6.75
CA ILE A 164 6.37 -5.47 -8.19
C ILE A 164 5.86 -4.28 -9.04
N PRO A 165 4.60 -3.80 -8.90
CA PRO A 165 4.12 -2.70 -9.73
C PRO A 165 4.80 -1.38 -9.40
N GLY A 166 5.27 -1.18 -8.16
CA GLY A 166 6.11 -0.03 -7.80
C GLY A 166 7.45 -0.03 -8.54
N CYS A 167 8.13 -1.18 -8.60
CA CYS A 167 9.37 -1.34 -9.37
C CYS A 167 9.14 -1.14 -10.88
N ILE A 168 8.08 -1.74 -11.43
CA ILE A 168 7.73 -1.62 -12.85
C ILE A 168 7.41 -0.16 -13.20
N GLY A 169 6.52 0.48 -12.44
CA GLY A 169 6.08 1.85 -12.69
C GLY A 169 7.24 2.85 -12.66
N VAL A 170 8.20 2.66 -11.75
CA VAL A 170 9.38 3.54 -11.67
C VAL A 170 10.40 3.23 -12.76
N THR A 171 10.59 1.96 -13.13
CA THR A 171 11.48 1.59 -14.24
C THR A 171 10.97 2.17 -15.57
N LEU A 172 9.66 2.17 -15.78
CA LEU A 172 9.02 2.79 -16.95
C LEU A 172 9.08 4.33 -16.93
N ALA A 173 9.31 4.94 -15.76
CA ALA A 173 9.38 6.40 -15.62
C ALA A 173 10.76 6.97 -15.96
N ILE A 174 11.81 6.14 -15.89
CA ILE A 174 13.21 6.51 -16.21
C ILE A 174 13.44 6.37 -17.71
#